data_AF-A0A2C5WVU9-F1
#
_entry.id   AF-A0A2C5WVU9-F1
#
_cell.length_a   1.000
_cell.length_b   1.000
_cell.length_c   1.000
_cell.angle_alpha   90.00
_cell.angle_beta   90.00
_cell.angle_gamma   90.00
#
_symmetry.space_group_name_H-M   'P 1'
#
loop_
_entity.id
_entity.type
_entity.pdbx_description
1 polymer ?
#
loop_
_entity_poly.entity_id
_entity_poly.type
_entity_poly.pdbx_seq_one_letter_code
_entity_poly.pdbx_strand_id
1 'polypeptide(L)'
;MQTRIVKIRPGPLGAFSPVGSLETWVPVSATSTPAIADLESAATYLTTSDCPVAFPTETVYGLGADATRSPAVRGIYSAKGRPSDNPLISHIADLTMLRDLLDPSGSWRANANTDTNFDPIPAVYRPLIERFWPGPLTILLPNATDSQLAPEVTAGLATWGVRMPQTPLALSLIKLAGVPLAAPSANASTKPSPTTARHVLDDLDGRIELIIDGGACSVGVESTVVDGLSNPPAILRPGGVSIDEIRECPGWENVVVGYKDHSEVGKATPRAPGMKYKHYSPKARVVLYESSAVDARSGVVTSHMEAALANRGDIKIGVIRTQRWSQAGGIKTGELSVTPKLQGYEDEDESFVVLQGNLLTEDETLQGTVFDVDLSKDMKVIAQGLFSALRALDRRGADVIFVDGVVDDLDIGGAVMNRLRKAASEIHA
;
A
#
# COMPACT_ATOMS: atom_id res chain seq x y z
N MET A 1 24.69 9.61 -2.80
CA MET A 1 24.06 8.54 -3.60
C MET A 1 23.00 9.21 -4.47
N GLN A 2 22.95 8.93 -5.78
CA GLN A 2 21.96 9.53 -6.69
C GLN A 2 20.89 8.49 -7.01
N THR A 3 19.61 8.81 -6.78
CA THR A 3 18.50 7.91 -7.10
C THR A 3 18.16 8.00 -8.59
N ARG A 4 18.01 6.85 -9.26
CA ARG A 4 17.59 6.78 -10.66
C ARG A 4 16.27 6.01 -10.82
N ILE A 5 15.44 6.48 -11.74
CA ILE A 5 14.22 5.80 -12.18
C ILE A 5 14.53 5.00 -13.44
N VAL A 6 14.21 3.72 -13.43
CA VAL A 6 14.28 2.82 -14.58
C VAL A 6 12.86 2.48 -15.01
N LYS A 7 12.42 3.10 -16.11
CA LYS A 7 11.08 2.89 -16.66
C LYS A 7 11.06 1.58 -17.45
N ILE A 8 10.22 0.64 -17.01
CA ILE A 8 10.06 -0.65 -17.66
C ILE A 8 9.10 -0.49 -18.84
N ARG A 9 9.58 -0.90 -20.02
CA ARG A 9 8.78 -0.84 -21.25
C ARG A 9 7.65 -1.87 -21.20
N PRO A 10 6.45 -1.53 -21.72
CA PRO A 10 5.37 -2.49 -21.85
C PRO A 10 5.79 -3.71 -22.68
N GLY A 11 5.38 -4.89 -22.25
CA GLY A 11 5.65 -6.14 -22.94
C GLY A 11 5.32 -7.37 -22.09
N PRO A 12 5.32 -8.57 -22.67
CA PRO A 12 5.19 -9.81 -21.91
C PRO A 12 6.40 -9.97 -20.98
N LEU A 13 6.15 -10.31 -19.71
CA LEU A 13 7.21 -10.47 -18.71
C LEU A 13 7.37 -11.90 -18.19
N GLY A 14 6.33 -12.72 -18.31
CA GLY A 14 6.35 -14.12 -17.88
C GLY A 14 4.95 -14.71 -17.83
N ALA A 15 4.87 -15.99 -17.48
CA ALA A 15 3.62 -16.70 -17.24
C ALA A 15 3.84 -17.83 -16.24
N PHE A 16 2.76 -18.32 -15.62
CA PHE A 16 2.81 -19.51 -14.79
C PHE A 16 2.91 -20.79 -15.65
N SER A 17 3.64 -21.77 -15.12
CA SER A 17 3.78 -23.12 -15.64
C SER A 17 3.50 -24.14 -14.53
N PRO A 18 2.51 -25.03 -14.69
CA PRO A 18 1.55 -25.10 -15.80
C PRO A 18 0.64 -23.87 -15.90
N VAL A 19 0.08 -23.64 -17.09
CA VAL A 19 -0.89 -22.55 -17.33
C VAL A 19 -2.11 -22.75 -16.44
N GLY A 20 -2.57 -21.66 -15.80
CA GLY A 20 -3.70 -21.70 -14.86
C GLY A 20 -3.35 -22.18 -13.45
N SER A 21 -2.07 -22.48 -13.17
CA SER A 21 -1.57 -22.77 -11.83
C SER A 21 -0.83 -21.56 -11.22
N LEU A 22 -0.45 -21.68 -9.95
CA LEU A 22 0.47 -20.75 -9.26
C LEU A 22 1.84 -21.39 -8.97
N GLU A 23 2.14 -22.51 -9.61
CA GLU A 23 3.22 -23.41 -9.20
C GLU A 23 4.61 -22.84 -9.49
N THR A 24 4.87 -22.45 -10.73
CA THR A 24 6.15 -21.85 -11.12
C THR A 24 5.92 -20.67 -12.04
N TRP A 25 6.45 -19.49 -11.68
CA TRP A 25 6.51 -18.35 -12.60
C TRP A 25 7.72 -18.51 -13.51
N VAL A 26 7.53 -18.39 -14.82
CA VAL A 26 8.60 -18.47 -15.82
C VAL A 26 8.69 -17.12 -16.54
N PRO A 27 9.73 -16.31 -16.26
CA PRO A 27 9.97 -15.08 -17.00
C PRO A 27 10.24 -15.39 -18.48
N VAL A 28 9.83 -14.49 -19.37
CA VAL A 28 10.24 -14.62 -20.78
C VAL A 28 11.76 -14.43 -20.90
N SER A 29 12.37 -15.04 -21.91
CA SER A 29 13.83 -14.90 -22.14
C SER A 29 14.22 -13.44 -22.34
N ALA A 30 15.36 -13.02 -21.78
CA ALA A 30 15.93 -11.68 -21.96
C ALA A 30 16.20 -11.34 -23.44
N THR A 31 16.49 -12.36 -24.26
CA THR A 31 16.65 -12.20 -25.71
C THR A 31 15.34 -11.84 -26.42
N SER A 32 14.19 -11.98 -25.75
CA SER A 32 12.87 -11.76 -26.32
C SER A 32 12.30 -10.37 -26.05
N THR A 33 12.78 -9.65 -25.03
CA THR A 33 12.30 -8.29 -24.74
C THR A 33 13.32 -7.46 -23.95
N PRO A 34 13.58 -6.21 -24.38
CA PRO A 34 14.42 -5.28 -23.62
C PRO A 34 13.93 -4.99 -22.18
N ALA A 35 12.64 -5.17 -21.90
CA ALA A 35 12.07 -4.98 -20.56
C ALA A 35 12.61 -5.98 -19.53
N ILE A 36 12.95 -7.21 -19.95
CA ILE A 36 13.52 -8.23 -19.06
C ILE A 36 14.97 -7.92 -18.73
N ALA A 37 15.76 -7.43 -19.69
CA ALA A 37 17.15 -7.04 -19.41
C ALA A 37 17.25 -5.95 -18.33
N ASP A 38 16.32 -4.98 -18.35
CA ASP A 38 16.22 -3.95 -17.31
C ASP A 38 15.90 -4.57 -15.93
N LEU A 39 15.04 -5.59 -15.88
CA LEU A 39 14.70 -6.34 -14.66
C LEU A 39 15.83 -7.27 -14.19
N GLU A 40 16.60 -7.89 -15.08
CA GLU A 40 17.75 -8.73 -14.73
C GLU A 40 18.84 -7.93 -14.03
N SER A 41 19.09 -6.70 -14.50
CA SER A 41 20.01 -5.78 -13.83
C SER A 41 19.54 -5.44 -12.41
N ALA A 42 18.24 -5.16 -12.25
CA ALA A 42 17.65 -4.88 -10.94
C ALA A 42 17.65 -6.11 -10.00
N ALA A 43 17.37 -7.30 -10.54
CA ALA A 43 17.42 -8.57 -9.84
C ALA A 43 18.84 -8.90 -9.34
N THR A 44 19.85 -8.69 -10.18
CA THR A 44 21.26 -8.83 -9.79
C THR A 44 21.63 -7.82 -8.71
N TYR A 45 21.14 -6.59 -8.82
CA TYR A 45 21.37 -5.56 -7.81
C TYR A 45 20.78 -5.95 -6.45
N LEU A 46 19.56 -6.50 -6.42
CA LEU A 46 18.89 -6.96 -5.20
C LEU A 46 19.68 -8.05 -4.45
N THR A 47 20.39 -8.93 -5.17
CA THR A 47 21.16 -10.03 -4.57
C THR A 47 22.60 -9.67 -4.24
N THR A 48 23.15 -8.60 -4.83
CA THR A 48 24.56 -8.20 -4.64
C THR A 48 24.76 -6.92 -3.82
N SER A 49 23.72 -6.09 -3.69
CA SER A 49 23.73 -4.86 -2.89
C SER A 49 23.04 -5.05 -1.54
N ASP A 50 23.32 -4.16 -0.59
CA ASP A 50 22.55 -4.01 0.67
C ASP A 50 21.52 -2.88 0.56
N CYS A 51 21.53 -2.13 -0.56
CA CYS A 51 20.60 -1.04 -0.82
C CYS A 51 19.31 -1.59 -1.43
N PRO A 52 18.13 -1.23 -0.88
CA PRO A 52 16.87 -1.72 -1.40
C PRO A 52 16.48 -1.08 -2.74
N VAL A 53 15.61 -1.75 -3.48
CA VAL A 53 15.06 -1.32 -4.77
C VAL A 53 13.56 -1.07 -4.63
N ALA A 54 13.08 0.08 -5.09
CA ALA A 54 11.65 0.32 -5.15
C ALA A 54 11.03 -0.28 -6.42
N PHE A 55 9.87 -0.93 -6.31
CA PHE A 55 9.18 -1.54 -7.43
C PHE A 55 7.65 -1.50 -7.28
N PRO A 56 6.87 -1.44 -8.37
CA PRO A 56 5.42 -1.38 -8.32
C PRO A 56 4.80 -2.75 -8.01
N THR A 57 3.70 -2.72 -7.27
CA THR A 57 2.71 -3.82 -7.19
C THR A 57 1.34 -3.30 -7.63
N GLU A 58 0.31 -4.14 -7.61
CA GLU A 58 -1.07 -3.72 -7.84
C GLU A 58 -1.59 -2.84 -6.67
N THR A 59 -1.02 -3.02 -5.47
CA THR A 59 -1.42 -2.27 -4.26
C THR A 59 -0.76 -0.91 -4.16
N VAL A 60 0.52 -0.91 -3.79
CA VAL A 60 1.38 0.25 -3.61
C VAL A 60 2.80 -0.12 -4.07
N TYR A 61 3.67 0.86 -4.30
CA TYR A 61 5.09 0.59 -4.51
C TYR A 61 5.71 -0.01 -3.26
N GLY A 62 6.45 -1.10 -3.43
CA GLY A 62 7.22 -1.78 -2.39
C GLY A 62 8.69 -1.37 -2.42
N LEU A 63 9.35 -1.35 -1.25
CA LEU A 63 10.80 -1.15 -1.11
C LEU A 63 11.46 -2.49 -0.80
N GLY A 64 11.88 -3.20 -1.84
CA GLY A 64 12.38 -4.57 -1.77
C GLY A 64 13.86 -4.69 -1.44
N ALA A 65 14.19 -5.68 -0.62
CA ALA A 65 15.54 -6.23 -0.51
C ALA A 65 15.44 -7.75 -0.34
N ASP A 66 16.53 -8.47 -0.61
CA ASP A 66 16.61 -9.92 -0.35
C ASP A 66 16.25 -10.23 1.11
N ALA A 67 15.15 -10.96 1.31
CA ALA A 67 14.61 -11.26 2.63
C ALA A 67 15.49 -12.23 3.43
N THR A 68 16.48 -12.88 2.80
CA THR A 68 17.40 -13.83 3.42
C THR A 68 18.71 -13.17 3.87
N ARG A 69 18.96 -11.91 3.46
CA ARG A 69 20.20 -11.18 3.76
C ARG A 69 19.96 -10.06 4.77
N SER A 70 20.36 -10.27 6.03
CA SER A 70 20.21 -9.26 7.10
C SER A 70 20.73 -7.86 6.76
N PRO A 71 21.92 -7.68 6.14
CA PRO A 71 22.36 -6.33 5.74
C PRO A 71 21.40 -5.63 4.79
N ALA A 72 20.85 -6.37 3.81
CA ALA A 72 19.90 -5.86 2.83
C ALA A 72 18.56 -5.48 3.48
N VAL A 73 18.05 -6.33 4.39
CA VAL A 73 16.83 -6.03 5.16
C VAL A 73 17.02 -4.81 6.07
N ARG A 74 18.18 -4.65 6.72
CA ARG A 74 18.51 -3.44 7.48
C ARG A 74 18.58 -2.19 6.59
N GLY A 75 18.99 -2.33 5.33
CA GLY A 75 18.93 -1.27 4.32
C GLY A 75 17.52 -0.68 4.16
N ILE A 76 16.47 -1.52 4.19
CA ILE A 76 15.07 -1.08 4.16
C ILE A 76 14.74 -0.19 5.36
N TYR A 77 15.07 -0.65 6.57
CA TYR A 77 14.79 0.10 7.80
C TYR A 77 15.51 1.45 7.81
N SER A 78 16.79 1.46 7.39
CA SER A 78 17.62 2.66 7.29
C SER A 78 17.05 3.67 6.29
N ALA A 79 16.78 3.25 5.04
CA ALA A 79 16.28 4.14 4.00
C ALA A 79 14.94 4.79 4.39
N LYS A 80 14.05 4.03 5.03
CA LYS A 80 12.73 4.52 5.45
C LYS A 80 12.75 5.34 6.74
N GLY A 81 13.77 5.18 7.59
CA GLY A 81 13.70 5.59 9.00
C GLY A 81 12.59 4.83 9.76
N ARG A 82 12.46 3.53 9.49
CA ARG A 82 11.41 2.67 10.07
C ARG A 82 11.89 2.05 11.40
N PRO A 83 11.04 1.98 12.44
CA PRO A 83 11.35 1.23 13.66
C PRO A 83 11.60 -0.26 13.38
N SER A 84 12.64 -0.84 13.99
CA SER A 84 13.05 -2.24 13.78
C SER A 84 12.10 -3.28 14.40
N ASP A 85 11.15 -2.87 15.25
CA ASP A 85 10.13 -3.73 15.85
C ASP A 85 8.89 -3.92 14.96
N ASN A 86 8.88 -3.34 13.75
CA ASN A 86 7.76 -3.38 12.83
C ASN A 86 8.05 -4.34 11.65
N PRO A 87 7.49 -5.56 11.66
CA PRO A 87 7.85 -6.62 10.72
C PRO A 87 7.60 -6.23 9.27
N LEU A 88 8.16 -6.99 8.34
CA LEU A 88 8.05 -6.81 6.89
C LEU A 88 7.25 -7.94 6.26
N ILE A 89 6.63 -7.67 5.11
CA ILE A 89 5.99 -8.70 4.29
C ILE A 89 7.00 -9.14 3.23
N SER A 90 7.23 -10.43 3.15
CA SER A 90 8.04 -11.05 2.11
C SER A 90 7.19 -11.36 0.88
N HIS A 91 7.68 -10.98 -0.29
CA HIS A 91 7.04 -11.21 -1.56
C HIS A 91 7.70 -12.39 -2.27
N ILE A 92 6.88 -13.28 -2.82
CA ILE A 92 7.28 -14.49 -3.54
C ILE A 92 6.77 -14.46 -4.98
N ALA A 93 7.43 -15.17 -5.89
CA ALA A 93 7.01 -15.25 -7.29
C ALA A 93 6.03 -16.40 -7.58
N ASP A 94 6.11 -17.50 -6.82
CA ASP A 94 5.34 -18.71 -7.07
C ASP A 94 5.25 -19.61 -5.83
N LEU A 95 4.37 -20.62 -5.87
CA LEU A 95 4.19 -21.56 -4.75
C LEU A 95 5.40 -22.47 -4.55
N THR A 96 6.16 -22.77 -5.61
CA THR A 96 7.41 -23.53 -5.49
C THR A 96 8.40 -22.81 -4.58
N MET A 97 8.61 -21.50 -4.78
CA MET A 97 9.45 -20.67 -3.91
C MET A 97 8.94 -20.65 -2.47
N LEU A 98 7.61 -20.58 -2.27
CA LEU A 98 7.04 -20.62 -0.91
C LEU A 98 7.32 -21.94 -0.20
N ARG A 99 7.09 -23.07 -0.89
CA ARG A 99 7.33 -24.40 -0.31
C ARG A 99 8.80 -24.64 -0.02
N ASP A 100 9.70 -24.18 -0.89
CA ASP A 100 11.14 -24.25 -0.66
C ASP A 100 11.58 -23.38 0.55
N LEU A 101 10.89 -22.27 0.84
CA LEU A 101 11.13 -21.47 2.05
C LEU A 101 10.57 -22.11 3.33
N LEU A 102 9.43 -22.80 3.24
CA LEU A 102 8.79 -23.46 4.38
C LEU A 102 9.42 -24.81 4.72
N ASP A 103 9.94 -25.52 3.72
CA ASP A 103 10.67 -26.77 3.86
C ASP A 103 11.98 -26.75 3.05
N PRO A 104 13.03 -26.10 3.58
CA PRO A 104 14.37 -26.07 2.99
C PRO A 104 15.00 -27.44 2.72
N SER A 105 14.55 -28.48 3.43
CA SER A 105 15.09 -29.84 3.26
C SER A 105 14.69 -30.46 1.92
N GLY A 106 13.68 -29.89 1.25
CA GLY A 106 13.13 -30.41 0.00
C GLY A 106 12.29 -31.67 0.18
N SER A 107 11.94 -32.04 1.43
CA SER A 107 11.13 -33.23 1.71
C SER A 107 9.76 -33.16 1.04
N TRP A 108 9.19 -31.96 0.89
CA TRP A 108 7.93 -31.73 0.20
C TRP A 108 7.95 -32.21 -1.26
N ARG A 109 9.09 -32.08 -1.96
CA ARG A 109 9.25 -32.56 -3.34
C ARG A 109 9.29 -34.08 -3.42
N ALA A 110 9.91 -34.73 -2.44
CA ALA A 110 9.93 -36.19 -2.36
C ALA A 110 8.55 -36.75 -2.00
N ASN A 111 7.87 -36.12 -1.05
CA ASN A 111 6.56 -36.52 -0.57
C ASN A 111 5.46 -36.27 -1.60
N ALA A 112 5.54 -35.20 -2.40
CA ALA A 112 4.56 -34.91 -3.46
C ALA A 112 4.38 -36.05 -4.48
N ASN A 113 5.39 -36.92 -4.65
CA ASN A 113 5.30 -38.09 -5.53
C ASN A 113 4.61 -39.30 -4.88
N THR A 114 4.41 -39.30 -3.57
CA THR A 114 3.90 -40.44 -2.78
C THR A 114 2.62 -40.12 -2.01
N ASP A 115 2.43 -38.87 -1.61
CA ASP A 115 1.24 -38.32 -0.98
C ASP A 115 0.92 -36.98 -1.63
N THR A 116 -0.10 -36.97 -2.49
CA THR A 116 -0.57 -35.76 -3.19
C THR A 116 -1.17 -34.72 -2.25
N ASN A 117 -1.42 -35.05 -0.98
CA ASN A 117 -1.97 -34.14 0.01
C ASN A 117 -0.90 -33.47 0.89
N PHE A 118 0.37 -33.89 0.78
CA PHE A 118 1.45 -33.26 1.53
C PHE A 118 1.80 -31.89 0.94
N ASP A 119 1.48 -30.83 1.67
CA ASP A 119 1.90 -29.46 1.36
C ASP A 119 2.35 -28.77 2.66
N PRO A 120 3.56 -28.18 2.72
CA PRO A 120 4.01 -27.45 3.92
C PRO A 120 3.20 -26.17 4.17
N ILE A 121 2.43 -25.68 3.18
CA ILE A 121 1.52 -24.55 3.35
C ILE A 121 0.31 -25.01 4.20
N PRO A 122 -0.01 -24.34 5.33
CA PRO A 122 -1.15 -24.72 6.16
C PRO A 122 -2.46 -24.76 5.38
N ALA A 123 -3.18 -25.88 5.47
CA ALA A 123 -4.38 -26.16 4.66
C ALA A 123 -5.48 -25.11 4.80
N VAL A 124 -5.55 -24.41 5.94
CA VAL A 124 -6.48 -23.29 6.17
C VAL A 124 -6.35 -22.19 5.11
N TYR A 125 -5.15 -21.99 4.52
CA TYR A 125 -4.93 -20.94 3.53
C TYR A 125 -5.23 -21.37 2.09
N ARG A 126 -5.43 -22.66 1.81
CA ARG A 126 -5.64 -23.16 0.45
C ARG A 126 -6.78 -22.43 -0.28
N PRO A 127 -7.99 -22.26 0.30
CA PRO A 127 -9.09 -21.57 -0.40
C PRO A 127 -8.79 -20.09 -0.67
N LEU A 128 -8.05 -19.44 0.23
CA LEU A 128 -7.65 -18.04 0.05
C LEU A 128 -6.58 -17.88 -1.04
N ILE A 129 -5.60 -18.79 -1.09
CA ILE A 129 -4.55 -18.80 -2.11
C ILE A 129 -5.17 -19.02 -3.49
N GLU A 130 -6.05 -20.01 -3.63
CA GLU A 130 -6.72 -20.33 -4.90
C GLU A 130 -7.58 -19.17 -5.41
N ARG A 131 -8.20 -18.40 -4.51
CA ARG A 131 -9.09 -17.30 -4.89
C ARG A 131 -8.38 -15.96 -5.09
N PHE A 132 -7.41 -15.63 -4.23
CA PHE A 132 -6.87 -14.27 -4.13
C PHE A 132 -5.39 -14.15 -4.50
N TRP A 133 -4.68 -15.25 -4.79
CA TRP A 133 -3.31 -15.17 -5.31
C TRP A 133 -3.23 -15.49 -6.81
N PRO A 134 -2.38 -14.76 -7.56
CA PRO A 134 -1.59 -13.60 -7.15
C PRO A 134 -2.50 -12.39 -6.90
N GLY A 135 -2.25 -11.60 -5.86
CA GLY A 135 -3.19 -10.54 -5.48
C GLY A 135 -2.95 -9.83 -4.15
N PRO A 136 -3.89 -8.96 -3.76
CA PRO A 136 -3.76 -8.07 -2.61
C PRO A 136 -4.07 -8.76 -1.28
N LEU A 137 -3.71 -10.03 -1.12
CA LEU A 137 -3.85 -10.80 0.12
C LEU A 137 -2.47 -11.19 0.66
N THR A 138 -2.29 -11.03 1.96
CA THR A 138 -1.12 -11.46 2.72
C THR A 138 -1.55 -12.45 3.80
N ILE A 139 -0.91 -13.61 3.86
CA ILE A 139 -1.17 -14.63 4.88
C ILE A 139 -0.03 -14.65 5.91
N LEU A 140 -0.34 -14.99 7.17
CA LEU A 140 0.68 -15.25 8.19
C LEU A 140 1.09 -16.71 8.24
N LEU A 141 2.39 -16.96 8.20
CA LEU A 141 2.96 -18.31 8.30
C LEU A 141 3.82 -18.44 9.56
N PRO A 142 3.93 -19.65 10.14
CA PRO A 142 4.87 -19.90 11.22
C PRO A 142 6.29 -19.57 10.76
N ASN A 143 7.07 -18.94 11.65
CA ASN A 143 8.50 -18.72 11.45
C ASN A 143 9.26 -19.85 12.14
N ALA A 144 9.78 -20.80 11.35
CA ALA A 144 10.55 -21.94 11.87
C ALA A 144 11.88 -21.49 12.49
N THR A 145 12.42 -22.29 13.40
CA THR A 145 13.70 -22.00 14.07
C THR A 145 14.90 -21.96 13.12
N ASP A 146 14.81 -22.69 12.02
CA ASP A 146 15.77 -22.81 10.93
C ASP A 146 15.36 -22.00 9.69
N SER A 147 14.47 -21.01 9.86
CA SER A 147 14.02 -20.11 8.80
C SER A 147 15.21 -19.47 8.07
N GLN A 148 15.15 -19.49 6.74
CA GLN A 148 16.14 -18.81 5.88
C GLN A 148 15.96 -17.28 5.87
N LEU A 149 14.88 -16.76 6.45
CA LEU A 149 14.62 -15.33 6.50
C LEU A 149 15.57 -14.64 7.48
N ALA A 150 16.05 -13.46 7.11
CA ALA A 150 16.77 -12.60 8.02
C ALA A 150 15.89 -12.26 9.25
N PRO A 151 16.43 -12.27 10.48
CA PRO A 151 15.65 -12.01 11.69
C PRO A 151 14.91 -10.66 11.68
N GLU A 152 15.46 -9.67 10.98
CA GLU A 152 14.86 -8.34 10.81
C GLU A 152 13.56 -8.35 10.00
N VAL A 153 13.28 -9.40 9.21
CA VAL A 153 12.01 -9.55 8.50
C VAL A 153 10.86 -9.75 9.48
N THR A 154 11.05 -10.62 10.47
CA THR A 154 10.02 -10.98 11.43
C THR A 154 10.04 -10.11 12.68
N ALA A 155 11.09 -9.30 12.87
CA ALA A 155 11.29 -8.50 14.08
C ALA A 155 11.20 -9.34 15.38
N GLY A 156 11.65 -10.60 15.31
CA GLY A 156 11.64 -11.54 16.44
C GLY A 156 10.29 -12.23 16.69
N LEU A 157 9.31 -12.07 15.80
CA LEU A 157 8.01 -12.75 15.91
C LEU A 157 8.10 -14.23 15.51
N ALA A 158 7.21 -15.04 16.11
CA ALA A 158 7.04 -16.46 15.78
C ALA A 158 6.29 -16.69 14.46
N THR A 159 5.88 -15.62 13.78
CA THR A 159 5.16 -15.64 12.51
C THR A 159 5.72 -14.59 11.57
N TRP A 160 5.56 -14.80 10.26
CA TRP A 160 5.93 -13.84 9.22
C TRP A 160 4.82 -13.69 8.19
N GLY A 161 4.75 -12.53 7.53
CA GLY A 161 3.77 -12.27 6.49
C GLY A 161 4.32 -12.55 5.10
N VAL A 162 3.57 -13.27 4.28
CA VAL A 162 3.92 -13.57 2.89
C VAL A 162 2.83 -13.15 1.92
N ARG A 163 3.24 -12.76 0.70
CA ARG A 163 2.32 -12.39 -0.37
C ARG A 163 2.89 -12.75 -1.75
N MET A 164 2.03 -13.17 -2.66
CA MET A 164 2.31 -13.24 -4.08
C MET A 164 1.66 -12.04 -4.80
N PRO A 165 2.42 -11.01 -5.23
CA PRO A 165 1.86 -9.82 -5.87
C PRO A 165 1.30 -10.14 -7.27
N GLN A 166 0.27 -9.41 -7.71
CA GLN A 166 -0.40 -9.70 -8.97
C GLN A 166 0.35 -9.24 -10.22
N THR A 167 1.28 -8.29 -10.08
CA THR A 167 1.91 -7.68 -11.24
C THR A 167 2.96 -8.60 -11.86
N PRO A 168 2.88 -8.90 -13.19
CA PRO A 168 3.92 -9.66 -13.88
C PRO A 168 5.33 -9.06 -13.70
N LEU A 169 5.42 -7.74 -13.54
CA LEU A 169 6.68 -7.05 -13.25
C LEU A 169 7.26 -7.48 -11.90
N ALA A 170 6.48 -7.47 -10.82
CA ALA A 170 6.95 -7.90 -9.51
C ALA A 170 7.28 -9.40 -9.50
N LEU A 171 6.42 -10.23 -10.10
CA LEU A 171 6.65 -11.68 -10.21
C LEU A 171 7.95 -11.99 -10.96
N SER A 172 8.19 -11.33 -12.10
CA SER A 172 9.43 -11.50 -12.87
C SER A 172 10.64 -10.96 -12.12
N LEU A 173 10.56 -9.82 -11.45
CA LEU A 173 11.67 -9.30 -10.63
C LEU A 173 12.07 -10.28 -9.52
N ILE A 174 11.10 -10.78 -8.76
CA ILE A 174 11.33 -11.73 -7.66
C ILE A 174 11.91 -13.04 -8.22
N LYS A 175 11.35 -13.53 -9.33
CA LYS A 175 11.82 -14.79 -9.94
C LYS A 175 13.24 -14.68 -10.50
N LEU A 176 13.56 -13.57 -11.17
CA LEU A 176 14.90 -13.29 -11.70
C LEU A 176 15.92 -13.10 -10.56
N ALA A 177 15.52 -12.50 -9.44
CA ALA A 177 16.38 -12.40 -8.25
C ALA A 177 16.62 -13.77 -7.60
N GLY A 178 15.68 -14.71 -7.75
CA GLY A 178 15.79 -16.07 -7.21
C GLY A 178 15.64 -16.16 -5.69
N VAL A 179 15.22 -15.07 -5.03
CA VAL A 179 15.07 -14.94 -3.58
C VAL A 179 13.75 -14.23 -3.25
N PRO A 180 13.12 -14.52 -2.09
CA PRO A 180 11.99 -13.72 -1.61
C PRO A 180 12.43 -12.27 -1.35
N LEU A 181 11.55 -11.31 -1.64
CA LEU A 181 11.83 -9.89 -1.40
C LEU A 181 11.04 -9.37 -0.20
N ALA A 182 11.74 -9.02 0.89
CA ALA A 182 11.12 -8.28 1.99
C ALA A 182 10.80 -6.88 1.49
N ALA A 183 9.53 -6.49 1.48
CA ALA A 183 9.11 -5.22 0.88
C ALA A 183 7.93 -4.57 1.63
N PRO A 184 8.19 -3.61 2.55
CA PRO A 184 7.15 -2.68 3.00
C PRO A 184 6.86 -1.65 1.88
N SER A 185 5.85 -0.79 2.09
CA SER A 185 5.59 0.35 1.18
C SER A 185 6.82 1.24 1.00
N ALA A 186 7.03 1.82 -0.18
CA ALA A 186 8.25 2.57 -0.53
C ALA A 186 8.25 4.06 -0.16
N ASN A 187 7.63 4.43 0.96
CA ASN A 187 7.60 5.79 1.49
C ASN A 187 8.57 5.98 2.66
N ALA A 188 8.92 7.23 2.95
CA ALA A 188 9.51 7.56 4.25
C ALA A 188 8.50 7.22 5.36
N SER A 189 8.97 6.81 6.54
CA SER A 189 8.08 6.47 7.67
C SER A 189 7.07 7.59 7.93
N THR A 190 5.87 7.23 8.38
CA THR A 190 4.69 8.08 8.64
C THR A 190 4.00 8.74 7.43
N LYS A 191 4.67 8.91 6.28
CA LYS A 191 4.03 9.49 5.07
C LYS A 191 2.97 8.57 4.43
N PRO A 192 2.05 9.10 3.60
CA PRO A 192 1.14 8.29 2.76
C PRO A 192 1.89 7.23 1.94
N SER A 193 1.26 6.09 1.63
CA SER A 193 1.93 5.08 0.79
C SER A 193 2.12 5.60 -0.65
N PRO A 194 3.16 5.16 -1.37
CA PRO A 194 3.40 5.60 -2.74
C PRO A 194 2.68 4.70 -3.74
N THR A 195 1.89 5.31 -4.62
CA THR A 195 1.17 4.67 -5.72
C THR A 195 1.81 4.91 -7.09
N THR A 196 2.88 5.72 -7.16
CA THR A 196 3.63 6.02 -8.40
C THR A 196 5.14 6.04 -8.10
N ALA A 197 5.97 5.85 -9.12
CA ALA A 197 7.43 5.96 -8.98
C ALA A 197 7.86 7.34 -8.48
N ARG A 198 7.13 8.39 -8.89
CA ARG A 198 7.39 9.76 -8.44
C ARG A 198 7.16 9.94 -6.94
N HIS A 199 6.09 9.34 -6.39
CA HIS A 199 5.86 9.34 -4.94
C HIS A 199 7.01 8.71 -4.15
N VAL A 200 7.65 7.68 -4.72
CA VAL A 200 8.84 7.06 -4.11
C VAL A 200 10.03 8.00 -4.16
N LEU A 201 10.28 8.63 -5.32
CA LEU A 201 11.38 9.59 -5.48
C LEU A 201 11.26 10.75 -4.49
N ASP A 202 10.06 11.34 -4.32
CA ASP A 202 9.83 12.45 -3.38
C ASP A 202 10.19 12.11 -1.92
N ASP A 203 10.14 10.82 -1.57
CA ASP A 203 10.35 10.35 -0.21
C ASP A 203 11.74 9.77 0.03
N LEU A 204 12.31 9.10 -0.97
CA LEU A 204 13.50 8.27 -0.84
C LEU A 204 14.66 8.71 -1.75
N ASP A 205 14.56 9.86 -2.43
CA ASP A 205 15.68 10.43 -3.18
C ASP A 205 16.92 10.60 -2.29
N GLY A 206 18.06 10.16 -2.80
CA GLY A 206 19.33 10.08 -2.10
C GLY A 206 19.43 9.01 -1.02
N ARG A 207 18.35 8.27 -0.74
CA ARG A 207 18.29 7.18 0.26
C ARG A 207 18.26 5.78 -0.34
N ILE A 208 17.85 5.66 -1.60
CA ILE A 208 17.89 4.42 -2.39
C ILE A 208 18.50 4.70 -3.77
N GLU A 209 19.11 3.71 -4.41
CA GLU A 209 19.73 3.92 -5.73
C GLU A 209 18.75 3.75 -6.88
N LEU A 210 17.80 2.82 -6.74
CA LEU A 210 17.00 2.34 -7.87
C LEU A 210 15.50 2.35 -7.57
N ILE A 211 14.75 2.97 -8.48
CA ILE A 211 13.29 2.90 -8.56
C ILE A 211 12.94 2.28 -9.91
N ILE A 212 12.25 1.15 -9.90
CA ILE A 212 11.64 0.56 -11.08
C ILE A 212 10.29 1.25 -11.28
N ASP A 213 10.07 1.85 -12.45
CA ASP A 213 8.81 2.49 -12.82
C ASP A 213 8.02 1.60 -13.79
N GLY A 214 6.87 1.12 -13.32
CA GLY A 214 5.91 0.35 -14.10
C GLY A 214 4.53 1.03 -14.17
N GLY A 215 4.46 2.33 -13.93
CA GLY A 215 3.21 3.10 -13.90
C GLY A 215 2.53 3.15 -12.52
N ALA A 216 1.31 3.67 -12.50
CA ALA A 216 0.51 3.82 -11.28
C ALA A 216 -0.07 2.48 -10.80
N CYS A 217 -0.21 2.32 -9.48
CA CYS A 217 -0.88 1.17 -8.88
C CYS A 217 -2.39 1.20 -9.15
N SER A 218 -3.01 0.03 -9.28
CA SER A 218 -4.44 -0.11 -9.65
C SER A 218 -5.38 -0.20 -8.45
N VAL A 219 -4.92 -0.60 -7.27
CA VAL A 219 -5.74 -0.74 -6.05
C VAL A 219 -5.57 0.46 -5.11
N GLY A 220 -4.35 0.99 -4.97
CA GLY A 220 -4.03 2.20 -4.19
C GLY A 220 -4.04 2.05 -2.66
N VAL A 221 -4.63 0.98 -2.11
CA VAL A 221 -4.47 0.58 -0.70
C VAL A 221 -3.63 -0.68 -0.57
N GLU A 222 -3.02 -0.90 0.60
CA GLU A 222 -2.18 -2.09 0.82
C GLU A 222 -2.99 -3.40 0.86
N SER A 223 -2.29 -4.53 0.85
CA SER A 223 -2.90 -5.86 0.97
C SER A 223 -3.65 -6.07 2.28
N THR A 224 -4.73 -6.85 2.22
CA THR A 224 -5.38 -7.40 3.41
C THR A 224 -4.44 -8.41 4.06
N VAL A 225 -4.27 -8.35 5.38
CA VAL A 225 -3.42 -9.28 6.13
C VAL A 225 -4.30 -10.18 6.98
N VAL A 226 -4.18 -11.49 6.79
CA VAL A 226 -4.97 -12.49 7.48
C VAL A 226 -4.10 -13.44 8.31
N ASP A 227 -4.66 -13.87 9.44
CA ASP A 227 -4.10 -14.84 10.36
C ASP A 227 -5.06 -16.02 10.48
N GLY A 228 -4.76 -17.10 9.75
CA GLY A 228 -5.43 -18.39 9.82
C GLY A 228 -4.77 -19.35 10.84
N LEU A 229 -3.72 -18.90 11.55
CA LEU A 229 -3.09 -19.68 12.61
C LEU A 229 -3.84 -19.53 13.96
N SER A 230 -4.71 -18.53 14.07
CA SER A 230 -5.63 -18.35 15.19
C SER A 230 -6.99 -18.99 14.92
N ASN A 231 -7.74 -19.25 16.00
CA ASN A 231 -9.10 -19.76 15.95
C ASN A 231 -10.01 -18.90 16.87
N PRO A 232 -11.00 -18.18 16.33
CA PRO A 232 -11.32 -18.03 14.91
C PRO A 232 -10.20 -17.31 14.13
N PRO A 233 -10.08 -17.51 12.80
CA PRO A 233 -9.18 -16.74 11.96
C PRO A 233 -9.45 -15.23 12.07
N ALA A 234 -8.43 -14.40 11.84
CA ALA A 234 -8.54 -12.96 12.02
C ALA A 234 -7.97 -12.15 10.85
N ILE A 235 -8.62 -11.03 10.53
CA ILE A 235 -8.03 -9.97 9.68
C ILE A 235 -7.22 -9.04 10.59
N LEU A 236 -5.92 -8.94 10.35
CA LEU A 236 -5.01 -8.06 11.11
C LEU A 236 -4.83 -6.69 10.46
N ARG A 237 -5.15 -6.57 9.17
CA ARG A 237 -5.16 -5.30 8.46
C ARG A 237 -6.17 -5.35 7.30
N PRO A 238 -7.09 -4.38 7.19
CA PRO A 238 -7.97 -4.28 6.03
C PRO A 238 -7.18 -3.73 4.83
N GLY A 239 -7.56 -4.16 3.63
CA GLY A 239 -6.85 -3.85 2.39
C GLY A 239 -7.67 -4.21 1.16
N GLY A 240 -7.00 -4.58 0.06
CA GLY A 240 -7.64 -4.84 -1.23
C GLY A 240 -8.53 -6.09 -1.34
N VAL A 241 -8.72 -6.87 -0.27
CA VAL A 241 -9.69 -7.97 -0.19
C VAL A 241 -10.59 -7.75 1.03
N SER A 242 -11.92 -7.77 0.82
CA SER A 242 -12.90 -7.52 1.88
C SER A 242 -13.04 -8.67 2.86
N ILE A 243 -13.62 -8.40 4.05
CA ILE A 243 -13.95 -9.48 4.98
C ILE A 243 -15.04 -10.39 4.41
N ASP A 244 -15.97 -9.84 3.64
CA ASP A 244 -17.11 -10.59 3.12
C ASP A 244 -16.66 -11.55 2.03
N GLU A 245 -15.76 -11.13 1.12
CA GLU A 245 -15.10 -12.04 0.18
C GLU A 245 -14.28 -13.14 0.89
N ILE A 246 -13.65 -12.83 2.02
CA ILE A 246 -12.92 -13.82 2.82
C ILE A 246 -13.89 -14.82 3.46
N ARG A 247 -15.04 -14.36 3.98
CA ARG A 247 -16.06 -15.23 4.61
C ARG A 247 -16.71 -16.22 3.65
N GLU A 248 -16.70 -15.93 2.36
CA GLU A 248 -17.18 -16.84 1.34
C GLU A 248 -16.22 -18.03 1.09
N CYS A 249 -15.00 -17.99 1.64
CA CYS A 249 -14.04 -19.06 1.50
C CYS A 249 -14.23 -20.16 2.56
N PRO A 250 -14.19 -21.45 2.18
CA PRO A 250 -14.27 -22.56 3.13
C PRO A 250 -13.27 -22.44 4.29
N GLY A 251 -13.77 -22.57 5.53
CA GLY A 251 -12.97 -22.49 6.75
C GLY A 251 -12.67 -21.05 7.24
N TRP A 252 -13.19 -20.03 6.55
CA TRP A 252 -13.04 -18.61 6.89
C TRP A 252 -14.38 -17.92 7.20
N GLU A 253 -15.48 -18.68 7.29
CA GLU A 253 -16.85 -18.18 7.46
C GLU A 253 -17.00 -17.36 8.76
N ASN A 254 -16.22 -17.72 9.78
CA ASN A 254 -16.22 -17.08 11.10
C ASN A 254 -15.05 -16.10 11.30
N VAL A 255 -14.37 -15.65 10.23
CA VAL A 255 -13.27 -14.69 10.35
C VAL A 255 -13.71 -13.42 11.08
N VAL A 256 -12.86 -12.95 11.98
CA VAL A 256 -13.10 -11.78 12.82
C VAL A 256 -12.17 -10.62 12.50
N VAL A 257 -12.59 -9.41 12.86
CA VAL A 257 -11.73 -8.22 12.82
C VAL A 257 -10.75 -8.28 13.99
N GLY A 258 -9.46 -8.45 13.69
CA GLY A 258 -8.35 -8.51 14.66
C GLY A 258 -7.57 -7.20 14.80
N TYR A 259 -8.01 -6.13 14.15
CA TYR A 259 -7.41 -4.79 14.25
C TYR A 259 -8.32 -3.81 15.00
N LYS A 260 -7.73 -2.70 15.45
CA LYS A 260 -8.45 -1.53 15.96
C LYS A 260 -8.14 -0.34 15.05
N ASP A 261 -9.10 0.56 14.90
CA ASP A 261 -8.96 1.72 14.00
C ASP A 261 -8.00 2.79 14.54
N HIS A 262 -7.80 2.83 15.86
CA HIS A 262 -6.78 3.68 16.47
C HIS A 262 -5.43 2.95 16.52
N SER A 263 -4.35 3.68 16.18
CA SER A 263 -2.98 3.24 16.45
C SER A 263 -2.88 2.84 17.92
N GLU A 264 -2.47 1.61 18.24
CA GLU A 264 -2.25 1.22 19.62
C GLU A 264 -1.17 2.12 20.24
N VAL A 265 -1.58 3.08 21.07
CA VAL A 265 -0.70 3.75 22.03
C VAL A 265 -0.45 2.74 23.15
N GLY A 266 0.44 1.78 22.89
CA GLY A 266 0.66 0.64 23.79
C GLY A 266 2.00 -0.07 23.53
N LYS A 267 2.48 -0.77 24.58
CA LYS A 267 3.76 -1.52 24.59
C LYS A 267 3.73 -2.83 23.80
N ALA A 268 2.59 -3.25 23.26
CA ALA A 268 2.47 -4.52 22.54
C ALA A 268 3.22 -4.48 21.19
N THR A 269 3.96 -5.55 20.88
CA THR A 269 4.67 -5.71 19.61
C THR A 269 3.66 -5.97 18.49
N PRO A 270 3.70 -5.24 17.36
CA PRO A 270 2.74 -5.42 16.28
C PRO A 270 2.91 -6.79 15.61
N ARG A 271 1.81 -7.55 15.45
CA ARG A 271 1.83 -8.86 14.76
C ARG A 271 1.95 -8.75 13.25
N ALA A 272 1.53 -7.61 12.69
CA ALA A 272 1.57 -7.31 11.27
C ALA A 272 1.89 -5.83 11.02
N PRO A 273 2.38 -5.46 9.82
CA PRO A 273 2.65 -4.07 9.48
C PRO A 273 1.36 -3.22 9.53
N GLY A 274 1.44 -2.01 10.08
CA GLY A 274 0.34 -1.04 10.04
C GLY A 274 -0.57 -1.00 11.27
N MET A 275 -0.21 -1.68 12.37
CA MET A 275 -1.03 -1.77 13.59
C MET A 275 -0.70 -0.72 14.68
N LYS A 276 0.59 -0.38 14.88
CA LYS A 276 1.05 0.39 16.07
C LYS A 276 1.30 1.88 15.82
N TYR A 277 1.89 2.23 14.69
CA TYR A 277 2.39 3.59 14.45
C TYR A 277 1.38 4.46 13.71
N LYS A 278 1.45 5.79 13.88
CA LYS A 278 0.72 6.73 13.01
C LYS A 278 1.26 6.58 11.59
N HIS A 279 0.47 5.94 10.75
CA HIS A 279 0.77 5.72 9.34
C HIS A 279 -0.08 6.68 8.51
N TYR A 280 0.42 7.07 7.34
CA TYR A 280 -0.34 7.79 6.32
C TYR A 280 -0.66 9.27 6.59
N SER A 281 0.06 9.90 7.52
CA SER A 281 -0.18 11.31 7.85
C SER A 281 0.51 12.20 6.80
N PRO A 282 -0.24 13.01 6.03
CA PRO A 282 0.35 14.11 5.27
C PRO A 282 0.92 15.17 6.24
N LYS A 283 1.64 16.15 5.68
CA LYS A 283 2.12 17.33 6.43
C LYS A 283 0.94 18.23 6.83
N ALA A 284 -0.05 18.36 5.96
CA ALA A 284 -1.28 19.09 6.24
C ALA A 284 -2.07 18.45 7.39
N ARG A 285 -2.80 19.28 8.13
CA ARG A 285 -3.75 18.81 9.14
C ARG A 285 -4.95 18.15 8.45
N VAL A 286 -5.17 16.85 8.65
CA VAL A 286 -6.34 16.16 8.07
C VAL A 286 -7.52 16.20 9.03
N VAL A 287 -8.68 16.64 8.54
CA VAL A 287 -9.97 16.62 9.24
C VAL A 287 -10.90 15.69 8.46
N LEU A 288 -11.26 14.57 9.08
CA LEU A 288 -12.13 13.56 8.49
C LEU A 288 -13.57 13.73 8.99
N TYR A 289 -14.52 13.74 8.07
CA TYR A 289 -15.95 13.65 8.41
C TYR A 289 -16.47 12.28 8.03
N GLU A 290 -16.79 11.46 9.01
CA GLU A 290 -17.39 10.15 8.76
C GLU A 290 -18.76 10.31 8.08
N SER A 291 -19.19 9.24 7.41
CA SER A 291 -20.49 9.20 6.74
C SER A 291 -21.66 9.43 7.71
N SER A 292 -21.48 9.09 8.99
CA SER A 292 -22.45 9.33 10.07
C SER A 292 -22.57 10.80 10.50
N ALA A 293 -21.59 11.65 10.20
CA ALA A 293 -21.55 13.04 10.65
C ALA A 293 -22.68 13.84 9.99
N VAL A 294 -23.79 14.02 10.74
CA VAL A 294 -25.04 14.60 10.22
C VAL A 294 -24.85 16.05 9.79
N ASP A 295 -24.11 16.83 10.58
CA ASP A 295 -23.88 18.25 10.33
C ASP A 295 -22.97 18.51 9.12
N ALA A 296 -22.24 17.49 8.67
CA ALA A 296 -21.34 17.56 7.54
C ALA A 296 -21.90 16.88 6.27
N ARG A 297 -23.21 16.63 6.20
CA ARG A 297 -23.84 15.96 5.04
C ARG A 297 -23.67 16.73 3.74
N SER A 298 -23.70 18.06 3.80
CA SER A 298 -23.62 18.93 2.63
C SER A 298 -22.25 19.57 2.39
N GLY A 299 -21.27 19.33 3.27
CA GLY A 299 -19.97 19.97 3.15
C GLY A 299 -19.20 20.10 4.46
N VAL A 300 -18.15 20.90 4.41
CA VAL A 300 -17.33 21.30 5.56
C VAL A 300 -18.17 22.15 6.50
N VAL A 301 -18.15 21.81 7.79
CA VAL A 301 -18.89 22.54 8.82
C VAL A 301 -18.25 23.92 9.04
N THR A 302 -19.06 24.98 9.05
CA THR A 302 -18.60 26.38 9.13
C THR A 302 -17.66 26.64 10.30
N SER A 303 -17.99 26.15 11.50
CA SER A 303 -17.16 26.33 12.70
C SER A 303 -15.77 25.68 12.58
N HIS A 304 -15.66 24.56 11.87
CA HIS A 304 -14.37 23.91 11.62
C HIS A 304 -13.53 24.68 10.59
N MET A 305 -14.21 25.34 9.64
CA MET A 305 -13.58 26.22 8.66
C MET A 305 -13.07 27.51 9.34
N GLU A 306 -13.88 28.12 10.21
CA GLU A 306 -13.47 29.27 11.04
C GLU A 306 -12.29 28.91 11.96
N ALA A 307 -12.31 27.73 12.58
CA ALA A 307 -11.21 27.25 13.40
C ALA A 307 -9.91 27.06 12.61
N ALA A 308 -9.99 26.61 11.34
CA ALA A 308 -8.84 26.52 10.46
C ALA A 308 -8.29 27.91 10.09
N LEU A 309 -9.18 28.90 9.90
CA LEU A 309 -8.82 30.28 9.56
C LEU A 309 -8.25 31.09 10.73
N ALA A 310 -8.50 30.69 11.98
CA ALA A 310 -8.17 31.46 13.17
C ALA A 310 -6.70 31.94 13.19
N ASN A 311 -6.51 33.22 12.85
CA ASN A 311 -5.24 33.96 12.80
C ASN A 311 -4.29 33.70 11.61
N ARG A 312 -4.79 33.19 10.48
CA ARG A 312 -3.98 33.02 9.26
C ARG A 312 -4.54 33.83 8.09
N GLY A 313 -3.74 34.74 7.55
CA GLY A 313 -3.96 35.27 6.21
C GLY A 313 -3.30 34.35 5.18
N ASP A 314 -3.95 34.17 4.03
CA ASP A 314 -3.48 33.33 2.91
C ASP A 314 -3.39 31.84 3.24
N ILE A 315 -4.42 31.29 3.90
CA ILE A 315 -4.49 29.85 4.19
C ILE A 315 -4.71 29.04 2.91
N LYS A 316 -4.15 27.83 2.85
CA LYS A 316 -4.39 26.87 1.78
C LYS A 316 -5.23 25.71 2.28
N ILE A 317 -6.46 25.60 1.80
CA ILE A 317 -7.40 24.55 2.16
C ILE A 317 -7.43 23.50 1.06
N GLY A 318 -7.20 22.25 1.41
CA GLY A 318 -7.50 21.09 0.57
C GLY A 318 -8.86 20.49 0.91
N VAL A 319 -9.60 20.08 -0.11
CA VAL A 319 -10.85 19.34 0.04
C VAL A 319 -10.75 18.07 -0.80
N ILE A 320 -10.93 16.92 -0.17
CA ILE A 320 -11.07 15.62 -0.85
C ILE A 320 -12.53 15.21 -0.71
N ARG A 321 -13.24 15.16 -1.84
CA ARG A 321 -14.63 14.76 -1.93
C ARG A 321 -14.75 13.34 -2.45
N THR A 322 -15.75 12.63 -1.94
CA THR A 322 -16.06 11.27 -2.35
C THR A 322 -17.53 11.20 -2.79
N GLN A 323 -18.45 10.94 -1.87
CA GLN A 323 -19.82 10.59 -2.20
C GLN A 323 -20.86 11.69 -1.94
N ARG A 324 -20.68 12.47 -0.87
CA ARG A 324 -21.72 13.37 -0.33
C ARG A 324 -21.51 14.82 -0.72
N TRP A 325 -20.26 15.29 -0.70
CA TRP A 325 -19.96 16.71 -0.79
C TRP A 325 -20.03 17.27 -2.22
N SER A 326 -20.64 18.46 -2.33
CA SER A 326 -20.54 19.31 -3.51
C SER A 326 -19.15 19.94 -3.63
N GLN A 327 -18.83 20.49 -4.81
CA GLN A 327 -17.56 21.16 -5.11
C GLN A 327 -17.07 22.08 -3.99
N ALA A 328 -15.77 22.00 -3.68
CA ALA A 328 -15.10 22.66 -2.56
C ALA A 328 -15.68 22.34 -1.17
N GLY A 329 -16.46 21.27 -1.02
CA GLY A 329 -17.09 20.91 0.24
C GLY A 329 -18.08 21.97 0.71
N GLY A 330 -18.72 22.70 -0.23
CA GLY A 330 -19.67 23.78 0.08
C GLY A 330 -19.01 25.06 0.59
N ILE A 331 -17.67 25.14 0.62
CA ILE A 331 -16.93 26.34 0.99
C ILE A 331 -17.15 27.41 -0.10
N LYS A 332 -17.33 28.66 0.30
CA LYS A 332 -17.47 29.78 -0.64
C LYS A 332 -16.14 30.05 -1.33
N THR A 333 -16.12 29.92 -2.65
CA THR A 333 -14.94 30.16 -3.48
C THR A 333 -15.24 31.11 -4.64
N GLY A 334 -14.18 31.69 -5.20
CA GLY A 334 -14.22 32.21 -6.58
C GLY A 334 -14.37 31.08 -7.61
N GLU A 335 -14.24 31.43 -8.88
CA GLU A 335 -14.26 30.44 -9.97
C GLU A 335 -13.13 29.41 -9.78
N LEU A 336 -13.51 28.13 -9.85
CA LEU A 336 -12.60 27.01 -9.72
C LEU A 336 -12.14 26.57 -11.11
N SER A 337 -10.83 26.49 -11.29
CA SER A 337 -10.22 26.12 -12.57
C SER A 337 -9.28 24.92 -12.41
N VAL A 338 -9.17 24.12 -13.46
CA VAL A 338 -8.27 22.96 -13.47
C VAL A 338 -6.83 23.45 -13.34
N THR A 339 -6.11 22.92 -12.36
CA THR A 339 -4.70 23.20 -12.18
C THR A 339 -3.89 22.23 -13.04
N PRO A 340 -2.91 22.69 -13.83
CA PRO A 340 -2.03 21.78 -14.54
C PRO A 340 -1.27 20.88 -13.55
N LYS A 341 -0.88 19.69 -14.02
CA LYS A 341 0.06 18.83 -13.28
C LYS A 341 1.35 19.62 -13.02
N LEU A 342 1.91 19.47 -11.82
CA LEU A 342 3.16 20.12 -11.46
C LEU A 342 4.31 19.53 -12.29
N GLN A 343 5.34 20.34 -12.58
CA GLN A 343 6.51 19.86 -13.31
C GLN A 343 7.14 18.65 -12.61
N GLY A 344 7.40 17.58 -13.36
CA GLY A 344 7.90 16.30 -12.84
C GLY A 344 6.83 15.34 -12.32
N TYR A 345 5.54 15.71 -12.44
CA TYR A 345 4.38 14.89 -12.08
C TYR A 345 3.49 14.62 -13.29
N GLU A 346 4.04 14.62 -14.50
CA GLU A 346 3.27 14.39 -15.73
C GLU A 346 2.62 13.01 -15.73
N ASP A 347 3.33 12.00 -15.21
CA ASP A 347 2.88 10.61 -15.01
C ASP A 347 2.05 10.43 -13.70
N GLU A 348 1.60 11.51 -13.06
CA GLU A 348 0.74 11.43 -11.87
C GLU A 348 -0.60 10.75 -12.17
N ASP A 349 -1.12 10.06 -11.17
CA ASP A 349 -2.41 9.37 -11.14
C ASP A 349 -3.52 10.16 -11.86
N GLU A 350 -4.12 9.53 -12.87
CA GLU A 350 -5.17 10.13 -13.70
C GLU A 350 -6.58 9.92 -13.12
N SER A 351 -6.70 9.27 -11.96
CA SER A 351 -7.99 9.03 -11.29
C SER A 351 -8.70 10.29 -10.82
N PHE A 352 -8.01 11.44 -10.73
CA PHE A 352 -8.60 12.70 -10.33
C PHE A 352 -7.94 13.93 -10.99
N VAL A 353 -8.64 15.06 -10.89
CA VAL A 353 -8.11 16.39 -11.22
C VAL A 353 -8.09 17.26 -9.97
N VAL A 354 -7.19 18.25 -9.93
CA VAL A 354 -7.17 19.24 -8.86
C VAL A 354 -7.71 20.56 -9.40
N LEU A 355 -8.80 21.04 -8.83
CA LEU A 355 -9.32 22.37 -9.09
C LEU A 355 -8.73 23.36 -8.08
N GLN A 356 -8.44 24.59 -8.51
CA GLN A 356 -7.94 25.67 -7.66
C GLN A 356 -8.82 26.91 -7.81
N GLY A 357 -9.06 27.60 -6.70
CA GLY A 357 -9.82 28.85 -6.66
C GLY A 357 -9.53 29.66 -5.40
N ASN A 358 -9.99 30.91 -5.40
CA ASN A 358 -9.84 31.81 -4.26
C ASN A 358 -10.80 31.41 -3.14
N LEU A 359 -10.30 31.31 -1.91
CA LEU A 359 -11.12 31.17 -0.70
C LEU A 359 -11.71 32.53 -0.34
N LEU A 360 -13.04 32.62 -0.19
CA LEU A 360 -13.75 33.87 0.08
C LEU A 360 -14.54 33.80 1.38
N THR A 361 -14.66 34.92 2.09
CA THR A 361 -15.66 35.08 3.18
C THR A 361 -17.07 35.25 2.60
N GLU A 362 -18.08 35.24 3.49
CA GLU A 362 -19.45 35.60 3.11
C GLU A 362 -19.51 36.97 2.43
N ASP A 363 -18.75 37.96 2.92
CA ASP A 363 -18.62 39.30 2.33
C ASP A 363 -17.65 39.39 1.12
N GLU A 364 -17.28 38.25 0.52
CA GLU A 364 -16.43 38.15 -0.69
C GLU A 364 -14.99 38.66 -0.50
N THR A 365 -14.49 38.71 0.73
CA THR A 365 -13.09 39.05 0.99
C THR A 365 -12.19 37.84 0.81
N LEU A 366 -11.03 38.02 0.16
CA LEU A 366 -10.05 36.96 -0.06
C LEU A 366 -9.39 36.53 1.26
N GLN A 367 -9.43 35.23 1.55
CA GLN A 367 -8.83 34.62 2.74
C GLN A 367 -7.67 33.67 2.43
N GLY A 368 -7.56 33.21 1.18
CA GLY A 368 -6.52 32.29 0.75
C GLY A 368 -6.91 31.49 -0.50
N THR A 369 -6.51 30.23 -0.55
CA THR A 369 -6.69 29.34 -1.71
C THR A 369 -7.41 28.05 -1.31
N VAL A 370 -8.32 27.58 -2.16
CA VAL A 370 -8.94 26.25 -2.06
C VAL A 370 -8.43 25.36 -3.19
N PHE A 371 -8.05 24.14 -2.84
CA PHE A 371 -7.79 23.04 -3.75
C PHE A 371 -8.88 21.98 -3.57
N ASP A 372 -9.62 21.66 -4.62
CA ASP A 372 -10.69 20.66 -4.61
C ASP A 372 -10.28 19.43 -5.43
N VAL A 373 -10.45 18.25 -4.84
CA VAL A 373 -10.20 16.95 -5.46
C VAL A 373 -11.46 16.10 -5.37
N ASP A 374 -11.94 15.63 -6.51
CA ASP A 374 -13.06 14.69 -6.62
C ASP A 374 -12.51 13.29 -6.91
N LEU A 375 -12.68 12.36 -5.96
CA LEU A 375 -12.28 10.95 -6.12
C LEU A 375 -13.40 10.08 -6.69
N SER A 376 -14.47 10.68 -7.21
CA SER A 376 -15.68 10.00 -7.68
C SER A 376 -16.45 9.29 -6.55
N LYS A 377 -17.53 8.60 -6.95
CA LYS A 377 -18.37 7.78 -6.06
C LYS A 377 -18.00 6.29 -6.06
N ASP A 378 -17.13 5.87 -6.99
CA ASP A 378 -16.71 4.47 -7.11
C ASP A 378 -15.63 4.17 -6.06
N MET A 379 -15.88 3.18 -5.20
CA MET A 379 -14.99 2.86 -4.09
C MET A 379 -13.59 2.41 -4.54
N LYS A 380 -13.47 1.77 -5.71
CA LYS A 380 -12.16 1.38 -6.25
C LYS A 380 -11.37 2.61 -6.70
N VAL A 381 -12.02 3.58 -7.32
CA VAL A 381 -11.39 4.85 -7.71
C VAL A 381 -10.98 5.65 -6.47
N ILE A 382 -11.82 5.68 -5.44
CA ILE A 382 -11.49 6.30 -4.15
C ILE A 382 -10.26 5.64 -3.53
N ALA A 383 -10.23 4.31 -3.46
CA ALA A 383 -9.08 3.58 -2.92
C ALA A 383 -7.80 3.82 -3.74
N GLN A 384 -7.91 3.85 -5.07
CA GLN A 384 -6.81 4.12 -5.98
C GLN A 384 -6.23 5.52 -5.78
N GLY A 385 -7.09 6.53 -5.78
CA GLY A 385 -6.71 7.94 -5.77
C GLY A 385 -6.42 8.51 -4.37
N LEU A 386 -6.81 7.84 -3.28
CA LEU A 386 -6.73 8.40 -1.92
C LEU A 386 -5.34 8.92 -1.55
N PHE A 387 -4.30 8.07 -1.64
CA PHE A 387 -2.95 8.49 -1.27
C PHE A 387 -2.37 9.51 -2.25
N SER A 388 -2.70 9.37 -3.54
CA SER A 388 -2.30 10.31 -4.59
C SER A 388 -2.90 11.70 -4.31
N ALA A 389 -4.18 11.80 -3.95
CA ALA A 389 -4.88 13.04 -3.60
C ALA A 389 -4.29 13.71 -2.34
N LEU A 390 -4.06 12.94 -1.27
CA LEU A 390 -3.42 13.46 -0.06
C LEU A 390 -2.03 14.04 -0.37
N ARG A 391 -1.23 13.33 -1.18
CA ARG A 391 0.09 13.81 -1.62
C ARG A 391 -0.01 15.02 -2.53
N ALA A 392 -0.99 15.07 -3.43
CA ALA A 392 -1.21 16.18 -4.36
C ALA A 392 -1.53 17.49 -3.64
N LEU A 393 -2.32 17.42 -2.56
CA LEU A 393 -2.64 18.57 -1.71
C LEU A 393 -1.45 18.99 -0.84
N ASP A 394 -0.72 18.04 -0.28
CA ASP A 394 0.52 18.31 0.47
C ASP A 394 1.56 19.05 -0.37
N ARG A 395 1.75 18.63 -1.63
CA ARG A 395 2.69 19.27 -2.56
C ARG A 395 2.28 20.69 -2.95
N ARG A 396 0.98 20.97 -2.98
CA ARG A 396 0.44 22.31 -3.20
C ARG A 396 0.52 23.19 -1.95
N GLY A 397 0.95 22.60 -0.83
CA GLY A 397 1.17 23.29 0.43
C GLY A 397 -0.12 23.54 1.19
N ALA A 398 -1.12 22.65 1.09
CA ALA A 398 -2.31 22.73 1.92
C ALA A 398 -1.93 22.74 3.41
N ASP A 399 -2.52 23.66 4.18
CA ASP A 399 -2.39 23.74 5.63
C ASP A 399 -3.32 22.74 6.33
N VAL A 400 -4.54 22.61 5.78
CA VAL A 400 -5.59 21.71 6.26
C VAL A 400 -6.20 20.98 5.07
N ILE A 401 -6.54 19.71 5.25
CA ILE A 401 -7.26 18.89 4.28
C ILE A 401 -8.55 18.40 4.94
N PHE A 402 -9.69 18.84 4.42
CA PHE A 402 -10.99 18.30 4.79
C PHE A 402 -11.34 17.12 3.88
N VAL A 403 -11.78 16.01 4.47
CA VAL A 403 -12.10 14.79 3.74
C VAL A 403 -13.54 14.36 3.99
N ASP A 404 -14.28 14.17 2.90
CA ASP A 404 -15.57 13.49 2.89
C ASP A 404 -15.35 11.97 3.05
N GLY A 405 -15.60 11.45 4.23
CA GLY A 405 -15.53 10.01 4.51
C GLY A 405 -16.58 9.21 3.75
N VAL A 406 -16.30 7.93 3.54
CA VAL A 406 -17.20 7.00 2.85
C VAL A 406 -18.01 6.17 3.86
N VAL A 407 -18.96 5.39 3.34
CA VAL A 407 -19.62 4.35 4.14
C VAL A 407 -18.59 3.28 4.52
N ASP A 408 -18.51 2.96 5.80
CA ASP A 408 -17.64 1.92 6.35
C ASP A 408 -18.39 0.59 6.35
N ASP A 409 -18.73 0.10 5.16
CA ASP A 409 -19.03 -1.32 4.97
C ASP A 409 -17.71 -2.08 5.00
N LEU A 410 -17.69 -3.30 5.54
CA LEU A 410 -16.46 -4.07 5.78
C LEU A 410 -15.76 -4.57 4.48
N ASP A 411 -16.02 -3.89 3.36
CA ASP A 411 -15.40 -4.00 2.05
C ASP A 411 -14.15 -3.11 1.94
N ILE A 412 -13.72 -2.78 0.71
CA ILE A 412 -12.66 -1.83 0.40
C ILE A 412 -12.94 -0.43 0.99
N GLY A 413 -14.22 -0.10 1.27
CA GLY A 413 -14.62 1.08 2.06
C GLY A 413 -14.01 1.08 3.46
N GLY A 414 -14.04 -0.05 4.16
CA GLY A 414 -13.37 -0.20 5.46
C GLY A 414 -11.84 -0.09 5.38
N ALA A 415 -11.22 -0.51 4.28
CA ALA A 415 -9.80 -0.26 4.05
C ALA A 415 -9.50 1.24 3.90
N VAL A 416 -10.28 1.95 3.07
CA VAL A 416 -10.20 3.41 2.87
C VAL A 416 -10.40 4.15 4.19
N MET A 417 -11.47 3.84 4.93
CA MET A 417 -11.77 4.48 6.22
C MET A 417 -10.68 4.19 7.26
N ASN A 418 -10.14 2.98 7.31
CA ASN A 418 -9.01 2.68 8.19
C ASN A 418 -7.78 3.55 7.88
N ARG A 419 -7.50 3.85 6.60
CA ARG A 419 -6.39 4.74 6.22
C ARG A 419 -6.70 6.19 6.54
N LEU A 420 -7.92 6.64 6.28
CA LEU A 420 -8.38 8.00 6.60
C LEU A 420 -8.34 8.27 8.10
N ARG A 421 -8.86 7.37 8.94
CA ARG A 421 -8.82 7.49 10.41
C ARG A 421 -7.38 7.57 10.95
N LYS A 422 -6.45 6.83 10.33
CA LYS A 422 -5.01 6.88 10.70
C LYS A 422 -4.30 8.14 10.23
N ALA A 423 -4.70 8.68 9.08
CA ALA A 423 -4.18 9.95 8.55
C ALA A 423 -4.77 11.17 9.29
N ALA A 424 -6.01 11.06 9.76
CA ALA A 424 -6.76 12.11 10.42
C ALA A 424 -6.04 12.64 11.67
N SER A 425 -6.01 13.96 11.79
CA SER A 425 -5.66 14.67 13.02
C SER A 425 -6.89 14.95 13.87
N GLU A 426 -8.06 15.04 13.21
CA GLU A 426 -9.37 15.30 13.81
C GLU A 426 -10.42 14.47 13.06
N ILE A 427 -11.38 13.87 13.78
CA ILE A 427 -12.44 13.03 13.24
C ILE A 427 -13.78 13.53 13.79
N HIS A 428 -14.75 13.73 12.91
CA HIS A 428 -16.14 14.05 13.25
C HIS A 428 -17.05 12.91 12.76
N ALA A 429 -17.88 12.38 13.65
CA ALA A 429 -18.73 11.22 13.41
C ALA A 429 -20.19 11.50 13.76
#